data_AF-A0A1I8NRQ0-F1
#
_entry.id   AF-A0A1I8NRQ0-F1
#
_cell.length_a   1.000
_cell.length_b   1.000
_cell.length_c   1.000
_cell.angle_alpha   90.00
_cell.angle_beta   90.00
_cell.angle_gamma   90.00
#
_symmetry.space_group_name_H-M   'P 1'
#
loop_
_entity.id
_entity.type
_entity.pdbx_description
1 polymer ?
#
loop_
_entity_poly.entity_id
_entity_poly.type
_entity_poly.pdbx_seq_one_letter_code
_entity_poly.pdbx_strand_id
1 'polypeptide(L)'
;MFVYNVLLNALQSASYLSTLSAQRLNNTSKADIDIIFFNRATKVGSESMLELFLALEAYNEFTVDKRGLHQIMWTKMERWVQQEIAKRIVDLNEPSVYISHVNWIDFDDFDLPKPIYVNMVRDPVERVVSWYYYIRGSYRNAVAFNKFPNRKVQSEEWFKKNFNDCVRNGDEECQYMPMEVLQHTKDQKSQVLFFCGNNDNCL
;
A
#
# COMPACT_ATOMS: atom_id res chain seq x y z
N MET A 1 -0.13 25.22 2.93
CA MET A 1 0.69 26.02 1.99
C MET A 1 2.10 25.43 1.74
N PHE A 2 2.61 24.53 2.59
CA PHE A 2 3.94 23.92 2.41
C PHE A 2 3.97 22.64 1.55
N VAL A 3 2.88 21.86 1.50
CA VAL A 3 2.84 20.57 0.77
C VAL A 3 2.84 20.75 -0.76
N TYR A 4 2.29 21.85 -1.27
CA TYR A 4 2.35 22.18 -2.70
C TYR A 4 3.79 22.47 -3.17
N ASN A 5 4.67 22.98 -2.30
CA ASN A 5 6.03 23.37 -2.70
C ASN A 5 6.96 22.18 -2.91
N VAL A 6 6.79 21.04 -2.21
CA VAL A 6 7.74 19.93 -2.31
C VAL A 6 7.56 19.10 -3.59
N LEU A 7 6.32 18.86 -4.01
CA LEU A 7 6.01 18.20 -5.30
C LEU A 7 6.32 19.11 -6.50
N LEU A 8 6.11 20.43 -6.37
CA LEU A 8 6.55 21.38 -7.38
C LEU A 8 8.08 21.46 -7.48
N ASN A 9 8.82 21.37 -6.37
CA ASN A 9 10.28 21.46 -6.38
C ASN A 9 10.96 20.24 -7.04
N ALA A 10 10.37 19.04 -6.95
CA ALA A 10 10.85 17.86 -7.68
C ALA A 10 10.53 17.92 -9.19
N LEU A 11 9.49 18.67 -9.58
CA LEU A 11 9.07 18.89 -10.97
C LEU A 11 9.61 20.20 -11.57
N GLN A 12 10.41 20.97 -10.82
CA GLN A 12 10.79 22.36 -11.12
C GLN A 12 12.03 22.54 -11.99
N SER A 13 12.51 21.50 -12.68
CA SER A 13 13.40 21.75 -13.80
C SER A 13 12.57 21.70 -15.08
N ALA A 14 12.26 22.88 -15.64
CA ALA A 14 11.57 22.99 -16.93
C ALA A 14 12.28 22.17 -18.04
N SER A 15 13.57 21.87 -17.87
CA SER A 15 14.35 20.93 -18.66
C SER A 15 13.85 19.48 -18.56
N TYR A 16 13.48 18.97 -17.39
CA TYR A 16 12.98 17.60 -17.25
C TYR A 16 11.64 17.41 -17.96
N LEU A 17 10.72 18.38 -17.80
CA LEU A 17 9.42 18.36 -18.48
C LEU A 17 9.56 18.33 -20.00
N SER A 18 10.56 19.04 -20.56
CA SER A 18 10.84 19.04 -22.01
C SER A 18 11.36 17.71 -22.57
N THR A 19 11.82 16.79 -21.70
CA THR A 19 12.32 15.46 -22.08
C THR A 19 11.30 14.34 -21.91
N LEU A 20 10.14 14.65 -21.32
CA LEU A 20 9.04 13.71 -21.15
C LEU A 20 8.38 13.47 -22.51
N SER A 21 8.43 12.23 -22.99
CA SER A 21 7.57 11.78 -24.09
C SER A 21 6.60 10.73 -23.56
N ALA A 22 5.37 10.72 -24.09
CA ALA A 22 4.38 9.72 -23.72
C ALA A 22 4.91 8.29 -23.92
N GLN A 23 5.72 8.07 -24.97
CA GLN A 23 6.38 6.80 -25.25
C GLN A 23 7.40 6.42 -24.16
N ARG A 24 8.19 7.37 -23.65
CA ARG A 24 9.18 7.11 -22.58
C ARG A 24 8.52 6.87 -21.21
N LEU A 25 7.32 7.42 -21.01
CA LEU A 25 6.52 7.23 -19.81
C LEU A 25 5.62 5.99 -19.88
N ASN A 26 5.56 5.32 -21.04
CA ASN A 26 4.71 4.17 -21.25
C ASN A 26 5.28 2.90 -20.61
N ASN A 27 5.12 2.76 -19.30
CA ASN A 27 5.60 1.58 -18.57
C ASN A 27 4.81 0.30 -18.86
N THR A 28 3.60 0.38 -19.43
CA THR A 28 2.86 -0.83 -19.84
C THR A 28 3.57 -1.60 -20.95
N SER A 29 4.33 -0.92 -21.82
CA SER A 29 5.13 -1.58 -22.86
C SER A 29 6.26 -2.48 -22.33
N LYS A 30 6.56 -2.41 -21.03
CA LYS A 30 7.58 -3.23 -20.36
C LYS A 30 6.99 -4.48 -19.67
N ALA A 31 5.67 -4.62 -19.67
CA ALA A 31 5.00 -5.80 -19.14
C ALA A 31 4.96 -6.90 -20.22
N ASP A 32 5.03 -8.15 -19.77
CA ASP A 32 4.93 -9.34 -20.62
C ASP A 32 3.47 -9.84 -20.76
N ILE A 33 2.60 -9.43 -19.83
CA ILE A 33 1.18 -9.84 -19.76
C ILE A 33 0.27 -8.65 -19.39
N ASP A 34 -0.97 -8.69 -19.85
CA ASP A 34 -2.00 -7.65 -19.65
C ASP A 34 -2.73 -7.80 -18.30
N ILE A 35 -1.93 -7.96 -17.24
CA ILE A 35 -2.42 -8.06 -15.86
C ILE A 35 -1.88 -6.89 -15.05
N ILE A 36 -2.76 -6.14 -14.40
CA ILE A 36 -2.34 -5.09 -13.46
C ILE A 36 -2.03 -5.72 -12.11
N PHE A 37 -0.78 -5.60 -11.67
CA PHE A 37 -0.38 -5.89 -10.29
C PHE A 37 -0.47 -4.62 -9.45
N PHE A 38 -1.56 -4.48 -8.69
CA PHE A 38 -1.79 -3.37 -7.77
C PHE A 38 -1.57 -3.79 -6.31
N ASN A 39 -0.31 -3.72 -5.86
CA ASN A 39 0.06 -4.04 -4.48
C ASN A 39 -0.20 -2.85 -3.54
N ARG A 40 -1.49 -2.60 -3.27
CA ARG A 40 -1.97 -1.39 -2.62
C ARG A 40 -1.33 -1.15 -1.25
N ALA A 41 -0.65 0.00 -1.10
CA ALA A 41 -0.30 0.52 0.21
C ALA A 41 -1.54 0.91 1.03
N THR A 42 -1.41 0.95 2.36
CA THR A 42 -2.47 1.39 3.26
C THR A 42 -2.54 2.90 3.34
N LYS A 43 -3.76 3.45 3.49
CA LYS A 43 -4.03 4.89 3.72
C LYS A 43 -3.56 5.84 2.61
N VAL A 44 -3.34 5.33 1.40
CA VAL A 44 -2.97 6.09 0.19
C VAL A 44 -4.16 6.38 -0.74
N GLY A 45 -5.40 6.12 -0.30
CA GLY A 45 -6.59 6.25 -1.16
C GLY A 45 -6.86 5.03 -2.06
N SER A 46 -6.21 3.90 -1.79
CA SER A 46 -6.34 2.67 -2.58
C SER A 46 -7.73 2.03 -2.58
N GLU A 47 -8.62 2.44 -1.67
CA GLU A 47 -10.02 1.99 -1.65
C GLU A 47 -10.84 2.68 -2.74
N SER A 48 -10.65 3.98 -2.95
CA SER A 48 -11.25 4.69 -4.09
C SER A 48 -10.77 4.14 -5.43
N MET A 49 -9.50 3.72 -5.53
CA MET A 49 -8.98 3.06 -6.72
C MET A 49 -9.61 1.68 -6.96
N LEU A 50 -9.85 0.91 -5.89
CA LEU A 50 -10.59 -0.35 -5.99
C LEU A 50 -12.01 -0.11 -6.51
N GLU A 51 -12.75 0.85 -5.94
CA GLU A 51 -14.10 1.19 -6.42
C GLU A 51 -14.10 1.61 -7.89
N LEU A 52 -13.08 2.34 -8.33
CA LEU A 52 -12.91 2.66 -9.74
C LEU A 52 -12.71 1.41 -10.61
N PHE A 53 -11.83 0.49 -10.20
CA PHE A 53 -11.65 -0.77 -10.93
C PHE A 53 -12.93 -1.60 -10.99
N LEU A 54 -13.68 -1.68 -9.89
CA LEU A 54 -14.97 -2.39 -9.84
C LEU A 54 -16.01 -1.74 -10.75
N ALA A 55 -16.07 -0.40 -10.78
CA ALA A 55 -16.96 0.31 -11.68
C ALA A 55 -16.57 0.06 -13.15
N LEU A 56 -15.27 0.07 -13.48
CA LEU A 56 -14.78 -0.15 -14.83
C LEU A 56 -14.92 -1.61 -15.28
N GLU A 57 -14.80 -2.59 -14.39
CA GLU A 57 -15.06 -4.02 -14.64
C GLU A 57 -16.49 -4.23 -15.18
N ALA A 58 -17.47 -3.41 -14.75
CA ALA A 58 -18.85 -3.51 -15.22
C ALA A 58 -19.05 -3.05 -16.67
N TYR A 59 -18.11 -2.27 -17.23
CA TYR A 59 -18.23 -1.67 -18.56
C TYR A 59 -17.16 -2.13 -19.55
N ASN A 60 -16.11 -2.80 -19.08
CA ASN A 60 -14.97 -3.22 -19.88
C ASN A 60 -14.72 -4.73 -19.71
N GLU A 61 -14.08 -5.35 -20.69
CA GLU A 61 -13.85 -6.80 -20.74
C GLU A 61 -12.62 -7.24 -19.91
N PHE A 62 -12.52 -6.81 -18.65
CA PHE A 62 -11.49 -7.25 -17.71
C PHE A 62 -12.09 -7.65 -16.36
N THR A 63 -11.34 -8.40 -15.56
CA THR A 63 -11.80 -8.85 -14.22
C THR A 63 -10.91 -8.35 -13.08
N VAL A 64 -11.48 -8.20 -11.88
CA VAL A 64 -10.76 -7.81 -10.66
C VAL A 64 -10.67 -8.98 -9.69
N ASP A 65 -9.45 -9.42 -9.38
CA ASP A 65 -9.19 -10.48 -8.40
C ASP A 65 -9.38 -9.99 -6.95
N LYS A 66 -10.58 -10.15 -6.42
CA LYS A 66 -10.97 -9.71 -5.06
C LYS A 66 -10.44 -10.62 -3.96
N ARG A 67 -9.97 -11.82 -4.30
CA ARG A 67 -9.46 -12.83 -3.35
C ARG A 67 -8.23 -12.32 -2.56
N GLY A 68 -7.48 -11.34 -3.09
CA GLY A 68 -6.36 -10.69 -2.40
C GLY A 68 -6.77 -9.74 -1.27
N LEU A 69 -8.02 -9.25 -1.26
CA LEU A 69 -8.51 -8.26 -0.29
C LEU A 69 -8.60 -8.79 1.15
N HIS A 70 -8.68 -10.11 1.32
CA HIS A 70 -8.78 -10.76 2.63
C HIS A 70 -7.44 -11.25 3.19
N GLN A 71 -6.34 -11.06 2.45
CA GLN A 71 -5.04 -11.54 2.88
C GLN A 71 -4.47 -10.69 4.03
N ILE A 72 -3.84 -11.38 4.98
CA ILE A 72 -3.08 -10.72 6.04
C ILE A 72 -1.83 -10.13 5.42
N MET A 73 -1.64 -8.83 5.62
CA MET A 73 -0.44 -8.12 5.22
C MET A 73 0.69 -8.46 6.18
N TRP A 74 1.70 -9.17 5.70
CA TRP A 74 2.94 -9.48 6.39
C TRP A 74 3.95 -8.35 6.21
N THR A 75 4.77 -8.06 7.22
CA THR A 75 5.85 -7.05 7.10
C THR A 75 6.90 -7.48 6.07
N LYS A 76 7.20 -8.78 6.03
CA LYS A 76 8.05 -9.44 5.03
C LYS A 76 7.40 -10.76 4.64
N MET A 77 7.44 -11.11 3.37
CA MET A 77 6.94 -12.39 2.87
C MET A 77 8.09 -13.36 2.64
N GLU A 78 7.93 -14.60 3.08
CA GLU A 78 8.85 -15.69 2.74
C GLU A 78 8.89 -15.91 1.22
N ARG A 79 10.04 -16.36 0.69
CA ARG A 79 10.22 -16.52 -0.76
C ARG A 79 9.18 -17.45 -1.40
N TRP A 80 8.77 -18.51 -0.71
CA TRP A 80 7.72 -19.42 -1.20
C TRP A 80 6.35 -18.75 -1.28
N VAL A 81 6.00 -17.87 -0.32
CA VAL A 81 4.76 -17.07 -0.34
C VAL A 81 4.77 -16.09 -1.52
N GLN A 82 5.92 -15.45 -1.76
CA GLN A 82 6.11 -14.57 -2.92
C GLN A 82 5.87 -15.34 -4.22
N GLN A 83 6.42 -16.54 -4.35
CA GLN A 83 6.24 -17.39 -5.52
C GLN A 83 4.77 -17.81 -5.71
N GLU A 84 4.07 -18.19 -4.65
CA GLU A 84 2.64 -18.54 -4.72
C GLU A 84 1.77 -17.37 -5.18
N ILE A 85 2.04 -16.16 -4.67
CA ILE A 85 1.33 -14.95 -5.09
C ILE A 85 1.65 -14.63 -6.55
N ALA A 86 2.93 -14.68 -6.96
CA ALA A 86 3.33 -14.41 -8.32
C ALA A 86 2.70 -15.39 -9.32
N LYS A 87 2.72 -16.70 -9.01
CA LYS A 87 2.03 -17.73 -9.80
C LYS A 87 0.54 -17.45 -9.93
N ARG A 88 -0.11 -17.13 -8.82
CA ARG A 88 -1.52 -16.77 -8.85
C ARG A 88 -1.84 -15.55 -9.71
N ILE A 89 -0.95 -14.55 -9.75
CA ILE A 89 -1.12 -13.36 -10.59
C ILE A 89 -1.03 -13.75 -12.06
N VAL A 90 -0.03 -14.54 -12.46
CA VAL A 90 0.13 -14.95 -13.87
C VAL A 90 -0.92 -15.96 -14.32
N ASP A 91 -1.54 -16.70 -13.38
CA ASP A 91 -2.63 -17.65 -13.66
C ASP A 91 -3.99 -16.97 -13.83
N LEU A 92 -4.10 -15.63 -13.68
CA LEU A 92 -5.35 -14.92 -13.96
C LEU A 92 -5.57 -14.81 -15.47
N ASN A 93 -6.84 -14.73 -15.88
CA ASN A 93 -7.16 -14.46 -17.28
C ASN A 93 -6.80 -13.02 -17.63
N GLU A 94 -6.20 -12.82 -18.80
CA GLU A 94 -5.94 -11.49 -19.36
C GLU A 94 -7.16 -10.96 -20.14
N PRO A 95 -7.53 -9.67 -20.02
CA PRO A 95 -6.97 -8.69 -19.09
C PRO A 95 -7.58 -8.79 -17.67
N SER A 96 -6.77 -8.53 -16.65
CA SER A 96 -7.26 -8.51 -15.25
C SER A 96 -6.47 -7.60 -14.33
N VAL A 97 -7.01 -7.39 -13.13
CA VAL A 97 -6.40 -6.60 -12.05
C VAL A 97 -6.27 -7.47 -10.81
N TYR A 98 -5.04 -7.70 -10.37
CA TYR A 98 -4.76 -8.25 -9.05
C TYR A 98 -4.60 -7.13 -8.03
N ILE A 99 -5.30 -7.23 -6.89
CA ILE A 99 -5.25 -6.26 -5.81
C ILE A 99 -5.02 -6.92 -4.46
N SER A 100 -3.95 -6.55 -3.76
CA SER A 100 -3.65 -7.07 -2.41
C SER A 100 -2.72 -6.15 -1.62
N HIS A 101 -2.76 -6.27 -0.29
CA HIS A 101 -1.80 -5.61 0.61
C HIS A 101 -0.54 -6.47 0.75
N VAL A 102 0.31 -6.47 -0.27
CA VAL A 102 1.56 -7.23 -0.33
C VAL A 102 2.73 -6.31 -0.68
N ASN A 103 3.94 -6.67 -0.26
CA ASN A 103 5.14 -5.98 -0.72
C ASN A 103 5.36 -6.20 -2.22
N TRP A 104 6.20 -5.38 -2.83
CA TRP A 104 6.61 -5.61 -4.21
C TRP A 104 7.26 -7.00 -4.36
N ILE A 105 7.01 -7.63 -5.51
CA ILE A 105 7.53 -8.96 -5.87
C ILE A 105 8.26 -8.79 -7.20
N ASP A 106 9.49 -9.30 -7.27
CA ASP A 106 10.21 -9.44 -8.53
C ASP A 106 9.76 -10.74 -9.22
N PHE A 107 9.18 -10.63 -10.41
CA PHE A 107 8.71 -11.80 -11.16
C PHE A 107 9.87 -12.49 -11.90
N ASP A 108 10.94 -11.76 -12.21
CA ASP A 108 12.12 -12.31 -12.86
C ASP A 108 12.84 -13.31 -11.91
N ASP A 109 12.80 -13.09 -10.60
CA ASP A 109 13.35 -13.99 -9.56
C ASP A 109 12.70 -15.39 -9.52
N PHE A 110 11.56 -15.55 -10.19
CA PHE A 110 10.78 -16.79 -10.27
C PHE A 110 10.59 -17.31 -11.69
N ASP A 111 11.27 -16.72 -12.68
CA ASP A 111 11.11 -17.03 -14.10
C ASP A 111 9.66 -16.90 -14.58
N LEU A 112 8.94 -15.89 -14.09
CA LEU A 112 7.54 -15.63 -14.42
C LEU A 112 7.37 -14.35 -15.26
N PRO A 113 6.36 -14.27 -16.14
CA PRO A 113 6.10 -13.08 -16.93
C PRO A 113 5.75 -11.88 -16.03
N LYS A 114 6.25 -10.69 -16.40
CA LYS A 114 6.06 -9.46 -15.62
C LYS A 114 4.68 -8.84 -15.90
N PRO A 115 3.84 -8.63 -14.87
CA PRO A 115 2.61 -7.87 -15.01
C PRO A 115 2.88 -6.35 -15.08
N ILE A 116 1.84 -5.59 -15.41
CA ILE A 116 1.83 -4.13 -15.34
C ILE A 116 1.81 -3.71 -13.86
N TYR A 117 2.93 -3.20 -13.35
CA TYR A 117 3.02 -2.70 -11.99
C TYR A 117 2.39 -1.32 -11.83
N VAL A 118 1.46 -1.18 -10.88
CA VAL A 118 0.87 0.11 -10.48
C VAL A 118 0.85 0.21 -8.96
N ASN A 119 1.09 1.40 -8.42
CA ASN A 119 0.87 1.67 -7.00
C ASN A 119 0.54 3.15 -6.76
N MET A 120 0.20 3.48 -5.53
CA MET A 120 -0.10 4.83 -5.09
C MET A 120 0.74 5.18 -3.86
N VAL A 121 1.21 6.41 -3.80
CA VAL A 121 1.93 6.96 -2.63
C VAL A 121 1.14 8.10 -2.01
N ARG A 122 1.35 8.32 -0.72
CA ARG A 122 0.86 9.50 -0.02
C ARG A 122 2.01 10.15 0.75
N ASP A 123 1.88 11.45 1.04
CA ASP A 123 2.75 12.11 2.01
C ASP A 123 2.91 11.24 3.28
N PRO A 124 4.15 10.92 3.70
CA PRO A 124 4.38 10.00 4.81
C PRO A 124 3.73 10.44 6.12
N VAL A 125 3.74 11.75 6.42
CA VAL A 125 3.18 12.29 7.67
C VAL A 125 1.66 12.21 7.63
N GLU A 126 1.03 12.66 6.55
CA GLU A 126 -0.43 12.57 6.43
C GLU A 126 -0.94 11.13 6.46
N ARG A 127 -0.16 10.19 5.91
CA ARG A 127 -0.50 8.78 5.93
C ARG A 127 -0.49 8.23 7.36
N VAL A 128 0.51 8.57 8.15
CA VAL A 128 0.58 8.21 9.58
C VAL A 128 -0.58 8.83 10.35
N VAL A 129 -0.88 10.11 10.14
CA VAL A 129 -2.06 10.79 10.74
C VAL A 129 -3.35 10.07 10.35
N SER A 130 -3.50 9.69 9.08
CA SER A 130 -4.69 8.97 8.61
C SER A 130 -4.80 7.58 9.25
N TRP A 131 -3.68 6.87 9.46
CA TRP A 131 -3.67 5.62 10.20
C TRP A 131 -4.02 5.81 11.67
N TYR A 132 -3.42 6.82 12.33
CA TYR A 132 -3.63 7.16 13.74
C TYR A 132 -5.11 7.33 14.09
N TYR A 133 -5.84 8.08 13.28
CA TYR A 133 -7.28 8.27 13.49
C TYR A 133 -8.11 7.08 13.02
N TYR A 134 -7.68 6.35 11.98
CA TYR A 134 -8.37 5.14 11.52
C TYR A 134 -8.42 4.06 12.60
N ILE A 135 -7.31 3.79 13.29
CA ILE A 135 -7.28 2.77 14.35
C ILE A 135 -8.13 3.16 15.57
N ARG A 136 -8.31 4.47 15.82
CA ARG A 136 -9.16 5.06 16.87
C ARG A 136 -10.62 5.21 16.48
N GLY A 137 -10.98 4.95 15.22
CA GLY A 137 -12.35 5.10 14.74
C GLY A 137 -13.34 4.22 15.52
N SER A 138 -14.42 4.81 16.00
CA SER A 138 -15.44 4.13 16.83
C SER A 138 -16.06 2.94 16.10
N TYR A 139 -16.45 3.10 14.83
CA TYR A 139 -17.04 2.04 14.02
C TYR A 139 -16.14 0.80 13.92
N ARG A 140 -14.86 1.00 13.59
CA ARG A 140 -13.87 -0.08 13.50
C ARG A 140 -13.76 -0.84 14.83
N ASN A 141 -13.68 -0.11 15.94
CA ASN A 141 -13.53 -0.71 17.26
C ASN A 141 -14.81 -1.40 17.74
N ALA A 142 -16.00 -0.90 17.39
CA ALA A 142 -17.27 -1.57 17.64
C ALA A 142 -17.37 -2.90 16.88
N VAL A 143 -17.00 -2.93 15.60
CA VAL A 143 -16.94 -4.18 14.81
C VAL A 143 -15.94 -5.17 15.40
N ALA A 144 -14.76 -4.69 15.83
CA ALA A 144 -13.76 -5.55 16.46
C ALA A 144 -14.23 -6.13 17.79
N PHE A 145 -14.93 -5.34 18.61
CA PHE A 145 -15.52 -5.78 19.87
C PHE A 145 -16.61 -6.83 19.65
N ASN A 146 -17.50 -6.62 18.66
CA ASN A 146 -18.54 -7.60 18.33
C ASN A 146 -17.95 -8.95 17.85
N LYS A 147 -16.83 -8.92 17.12
CA LYS A 147 -16.14 -10.14 16.68
C LYS A 147 -15.36 -10.82 17.81
N PHE A 148 -14.82 -10.03 18.75
CA PHE A 148 -13.95 -10.50 19.82
C PHE A 148 -14.35 -9.84 21.16
N PRO A 149 -15.46 -10.27 21.78
CA PRO A 149 -16.03 -9.59 22.96
C PRO A 149 -15.11 -9.63 24.18
N ASN A 150 -14.23 -10.62 24.27
CA ASN A 150 -13.24 -10.75 25.35
C ASN A 150 -12.00 -9.88 25.15
N ARG A 151 -11.88 -9.17 24.02
CA ARG A 151 -10.73 -8.28 23.75
C ARG A 151 -10.82 -7.07 24.67
N LYS A 152 -9.73 -6.77 25.37
CA LYS A 152 -9.61 -5.54 26.17
C LYS A 152 -9.80 -4.32 25.27
N VAL A 153 -10.81 -3.51 25.62
CA VAL A 153 -11.05 -2.21 24.98
C VAL A 153 -10.02 -1.21 25.50
N GLN A 154 -9.56 -0.32 24.61
CA GLN A 154 -8.62 0.74 25.00
C GLN A 154 -9.30 1.76 25.93
N SER A 155 -8.49 2.49 26.70
CA SER A 155 -9.01 3.54 27.58
C SER A 155 -9.66 4.67 26.78
N GLU A 156 -10.58 5.39 27.42
CA GLU A 156 -11.17 6.61 26.86
C GLU A 156 -10.11 7.65 26.49
N GLU A 157 -9.07 7.78 27.31
CA GLU A 157 -7.93 8.67 27.07
C GLU A 157 -7.23 8.33 25.74
N TRP A 158 -7.00 7.04 25.46
CA TRP A 158 -6.38 6.61 24.21
C TRP A 158 -7.20 6.99 22.98
N PHE A 159 -8.54 6.87 23.05
CA PHE A 159 -9.45 7.26 21.98
C PHE A 159 -9.50 8.78 21.76
N LYS A 160 -9.41 9.57 22.83
CA LYS A 160 -9.53 11.03 22.79
C LYS A 160 -8.20 11.75 22.52
N LYS A 161 -7.06 11.09 22.74
CA LYS A 161 -5.74 11.68 22.49
C LYS A 161 -5.61 12.14 21.04
N ASN A 162 -5.24 13.39 20.82
CA ASN A 162 -4.98 13.90 19.47
C ASN A 162 -3.54 13.58 19.02
N PHE A 163 -3.31 13.65 17.70
CA PHE A 163 -2.03 13.28 17.11
C PHE A 163 -0.87 14.16 17.61
N ASN A 164 -1.09 15.46 17.82
CA ASN A 164 -0.03 16.37 18.25
C ASN A 164 0.46 16.03 19.66
N ASP A 165 -0.43 15.67 20.56
CA ASP A 165 -0.06 15.26 21.92
C ASP A 165 0.62 13.90 21.93
N CYS A 166 0.22 12.98 21.03
CA CYS A 166 0.94 11.73 20.80
C CYS A 166 2.40 11.97 20.37
N VAL A 167 2.63 12.88 19.42
CA VAL A 167 3.97 13.25 18.97
C VAL A 167 4.78 13.93 20.08
N ARG A 168 4.19 14.91 20.79
CA ARG A 168 4.87 15.66 21.86
C ARG A 168 5.24 14.80 23.06
N ASN A 169 4.40 13.82 23.39
CA ASN A 169 4.65 12.92 24.51
C ASN A 169 5.65 11.80 24.17
N GLY A 170 6.05 11.67 22.90
CA GLY A 170 6.99 10.63 22.48
C GLY A 170 6.37 9.24 22.42
N ASP A 171 5.05 9.14 22.24
CA ASP A 171 4.36 7.85 22.15
C ASP A 171 4.86 7.04 20.95
N GLU A 172 5.18 5.77 21.17
CA GLU A 172 5.76 4.84 20.18
C GLU A 172 5.01 4.81 18.83
N GLU A 173 3.68 4.87 18.86
CA GLU A 173 2.84 4.80 17.64
C GLU A 173 2.96 6.04 16.74
N CYS A 174 3.43 7.16 17.28
CA CYS A 174 3.62 8.43 16.56
C CYS A 174 5.10 8.77 16.32
N GLN A 175 6.03 7.93 16.77
CA GLN A 175 7.47 8.10 16.52
C GLN A 175 7.93 7.22 15.37
N TYR A 176 8.66 7.79 14.42
CA TYR A 176 9.38 7.01 13.42
C TYR A 176 10.76 6.63 13.99
N MET A 177 10.96 5.35 14.27
CA MET A 177 12.25 4.82 14.68
C MET A 177 12.92 4.15 13.46
N PRO A 178 14.03 4.69 12.96
CA PRO A 178 14.77 4.07 11.87
C PRO A 178 15.22 2.65 12.24
N MET A 179 15.14 1.71 11.29
CA MET A 179 15.51 0.30 11.45
C MET A 179 14.68 -0.48 12.49
N GLU A 180 13.55 0.07 12.92
CA GLU A 180 12.64 -0.62 13.82
C GLU A 180 11.85 -1.70 13.07
N VAL A 181 12.38 -2.92 13.08
CA VAL A 181 11.69 -4.10 12.55
C VAL A 181 10.66 -4.58 13.58
N LEU A 182 9.59 -3.82 13.80
CA LEU A 182 8.51 -4.27 14.69
C LEU A 182 7.87 -5.54 14.11
N GLN A 183 8.16 -6.67 14.74
CA GLN A 183 7.62 -8.00 14.36
C GLN A 183 6.12 -8.17 14.69
N HIS A 184 5.51 -7.25 15.45
CA HIS A 184 4.19 -7.49 16.04
C HIS A 184 3.12 -6.43 15.73
N THR A 185 3.51 -5.24 15.28
CA THR A 185 2.55 -4.28 14.72
C THR A 185 3.11 -3.70 13.45
N LYS A 186 2.29 -3.68 12.40
CA LYS A 186 2.67 -3.18 11.09
C LYS A 186 3.26 -1.78 11.27
N ASP A 187 4.51 -1.57 10.88
CA ASP A 187 5.03 -0.21 10.80
C ASP A 187 4.27 0.51 9.67
N GLN A 188 3.19 1.21 10.03
CA GLN A 188 2.42 2.04 9.12
C GLN A 188 3.07 3.41 8.92
N LYS A 189 4.32 3.59 9.35
CA LYS A 189 5.12 4.80 9.19
C LYS A 189 5.96 4.72 7.91
N SER A 190 6.50 3.54 7.56
CA SER A 190 7.16 3.32 6.26
C SER A 190 6.21 2.87 5.12
N GLN A 191 6.43 3.40 3.91
CA GLN A 191 5.83 2.89 2.66
C GLN A 191 6.87 2.13 1.81
N VAL A 192 8.15 2.15 2.21
CA VAL A 192 9.28 1.69 1.41
C VAL A 192 9.12 0.21 1.03
N LEU A 193 8.64 -0.63 1.94
CA LEU A 193 8.43 -2.06 1.70
C LEU A 193 7.46 -2.38 0.54
N PHE A 194 6.48 -1.50 0.29
CA PHE A 194 5.56 -1.67 -0.84
C PHE A 194 6.23 -1.47 -2.21
N PHE A 195 7.43 -0.89 -2.26
CA PHE A 195 8.16 -0.56 -3.48
C PHE A 195 9.53 -1.27 -3.56
N CYS A 196 10.27 -1.29 -2.47
CA CYS A 196 11.57 -1.97 -2.37
C CYS A 196 11.41 -3.50 -2.34
N GLY A 197 10.27 -3.99 -1.84
CA GLY A 197 9.95 -5.42 -1.81
C GLY A 197 10.38 -6.10 -0.53
N ASN A 198 10.85 -7.34 -0.65
CA ASN A 198 11.08 -8.25 0.48
C ASN A 198 12.57 -8.45 0.82
N ASN A 199 13.47 -7.65 0.26
CA ASN A 199 14.90 -7.72 0.56
C ASN A 199 15.17 -7.17 1.97
N ASP A 200 16.16 -7.73 2.67
CA ASP A 200 16.56 -7.28 4.01
C ASP A 200 17.05 -5.83 4.02
N ASN A 201 17.61 -5.35 2.92
CA ASN A 201 18.02 -3.95 2.76
C ASN A 201 16.84 -2.96 2.68
N CYS A 202 15.59 -3.46 2.63
CA CYS A 202 14.38 -2.63 2.57
C CYS A 202 13.77 -2.32 3.95
N LEU A 203 14.30 -2.91 5.03
CA LEU A 203 13.82 -2.80 6.41
C LEU A 203 14.44 -1.61 7.17
#